data_AF-A0A5T0SI01-F1
#
_entry.id   AF-A0A5T0SI01-F1
#
_cell.length_a   1.000
_cell.length_b   1.000
_cell.length_c   1.000
_cell.angle_alpha   90.00
_cell.angle_beta   90.00
_cell.angle_gamma   90.00
#
_symmetry.space_group_name_H-M   'P 1'
#
loop_
_entity.id
_entity.type
_entity.pdbx_description
1 polymer ?
#
loop_
_entity_poly.entity_id
_entity_poly.type
_entity_poly.pdbx_seq_one_letter_code
_entity_poly.pdbx_strand_id
1 'polypeptide(L)'
;NLNHDAKLVKEFYRSSSLLITACMVYQFTQTHQDLPNIKLFEQIFMQKLKSWRNEILSFPEQYLEFMFENTLQRINFLEQNSCLHLLKFISMFFSDLTIIKNNLTKDQIYLNQILENKDKILTTQTNQIYNLNTTLENKNQLLIAKQNLINFQNNYGKAKTRIQNHLSYKLGQALIINSKSVLGYLSLPFIILSIVISHKQEQKAYKFKVKKNPNLALPPLETYPDYNEALKEKECFTYKLGEEFIKASKNWYGGGYIKLRLKIKKLKREQ
;
A
#
# COMPACT_ATOMS: atom_id res chain seq x y z
N ASN A 1 -28.30 20.07 -48.60
CA ASN A 1 -29.75 20.20 -48.85
C ASN A 1 -30.50 20.52 -47.57
N LEU A 2 -30.62 21.81 -47.21
CA LEU A 2 -31.49 22.24 -46.09
C LEU A 2 -32.96 21.83 -46.28
N ASN A 3 -33.38 21.56 -47.52
CA ASN A 3 -34.77 21.29 -47.91
C ASN A 3 -35.42 20.04 -47.32
N HIS A 4 -34.70 19.21 -46.55
CA HIS A 4 -35.26 17.98 -45.96
C HIS A 4 -35.59 18.10 -44.48
N ASP A 5 -35.20 19.19 -43.81
CA ASP A 5 -35.53 19.44 -42.40
C ASP A 5 -36.31 20.75 -42.25
N ALA A 6 -37.62 20.62 -42.15
CA ALA A 6 -38.54 21.76 -42.02
C ALA A 6 -38.26 22.62 -40.77
N LYS A 7 -37.68 22.04 -39.71
CA LYS A 7 -37.31 22.77 -38.49
C LYS A 7 -36.09 23.64 -38.76
N LEU A 8 -35.05 23.09 -39.37
CA LEU A 8 -33.83 23.84 -39.73
C LEU A 8 -34.13 24.96 -40.72
N VAL A 9 -35.00 24.72 -41.71
CA VAL A 9 -35.44 25.77 -42.66
C VAL A 9 -36.16 26.91 -41.93
N LYS A 10 -37.05 26.57 -40.98
CA LYS A 10 -37.76 27.58 -40.17
C LYS A 10 -36.80 28.38 -39.29
N GLU A 11 -35.85 27.72 -38.64
CA GLU A 11 -34.81 28.36 -37.83
C GLU A 11 -33.89 29.25 -38.68
N PHE A 12 -33.53 28.80 -39.89
CA PHE A 12 -32.78 29.59 -40.86
C PHE A 12 -33.51 30.89 -41.22
N TYR A 13 -34.79 30.81 -41.65
CA TYR A 13 -35.54 32.01 -42.02
C TYR A 13 -35.79 32.94 -40.83
N ARG A 14 -36.01 32.39 -39.64
CA ARG A 14 -36.12 33.17 -38.40
C ARG A 14 -34.83 33.94 -38.12
N SER A 15 -33.68 33.27 -38.13
CA SER A 15 -32.38 33.90 -37.90
C SER A 15 -32.06 34.93 -38.98
N SER A 16 -32.33 34.60 -40.25
CA SER A 16 -32.15 35.50 -41.38
C SER A 16 -32.98 36.78 -41.24
N SER A 17 -34.26 36.64 -40.88
CA SER A 17 -35.16 37.78 -40.65
C SER A 17 -34.67 38.65 -39.48
N LEU A 18 -34.25 38.04 -38.38
CA LEU A 18 -33.76 38.77 -37.21
C LEU A 18 -32.49 39.57 -37.52
N LEU A 19 -31.59 39.04 -38.36
CA LEU A 19 -30.41 39.75 -38.83
C LEU A 19 -30.77 40.99 -39.64
N ILE A 20 -31.69 40.82 -40.60
CA ILE A 20 -32.16 41.92 -41.44
C ILE A 20 -32.83 42.99 -40.59
N THR A 21 -33.72 42.60 -39.67
CA THR A 21 -34.34 43.52 -38.71
C THR A 21 -33.28 44.23 -37.87
N ALA A 22 -32.23 43.54 -37.45
CA ALA A 22 -31.17 44.16 -36.68
C ALA A 22 -30.39 45.23 -37.46
N CYS A 23 -30.09 44.97 -38.73
CA CYS A 23 -29.48 45.96 -39.61
C CYS A 23 -30.38 47.19 -39.80
N MET A 24 -31.68 46.97 -40.04
CA MET A 24 -32.66 48.06 -40.22
C MET A 24 -32.83 48.90 -38.94
N VAL A 25 -32.98 48.26 -37.78
CA VAL A 25 -33.14 48.94 -36.50
C VAL A 25 -31.87 49.72 -36.16
N TYR A 26 -30.69 49.15 -36.43
CA TYR A 26 -29.43 49.85 -36.23
C TYR A 26 -29.30 51.07 -37.15
N GLN A 27 -29.63 50.94 -38.45
CA GLN A 27 -29.66 52.07 -39.38
C GLN A 27 -30.60 53.18 -38.89
N PHE A 28 -31.79 52.80 -38.41
CA PHE A 28 -32.76 53.73 -37.84
C PHE A 28 -32.18 54.51 -36.64
N THR A 29 -31.52 53.83 -35.69
CA THR A 29 -30.92 54.53 -34.54
C THR A 29 -29.76 55.46 -34.92
N GLN A 30 -29.01 55.13 -35.97
CA GLN A 30 -27.92 56.00 -36.44
C GLN A 30 -28.43 57.24 -37.21
N THR A 31 -29.54 57.11 -37.93
CA THR A 31 -30.09 58.18 -38.77
C THR A 31 -30.97 59.16 -38.00
N HIS A 32 -31.54 58.75 -36.87
CA HIS A 32 -32.50 59.53 -36.08
C HIS A 32 -31.98 59.85 -34.67
N GLN A 33 -30.71 60.28 -34.56
CA GLN A 33 -30.08 60.59 -33.27
C GLN A 33 -30.72 61.79 -32.54
N ASP A 34 -31.50 62.58 -33.25
CA ASP A 34 -32.28 63.74 -32.77
C ASP A 34 -33.55 63.34 -32.01
N LEU A 35 -34.04 62.11 -32.17
CA LEU A 35 -35.25 61.64 -31.48
C LEU A 35 -35.04 61.49 -29.97
N PRO A 36 -36.04 61.86 -29.14
CA PRO A 36 -35.98 61.62 -27.71
C PRO A 36 -35.89 60.12 -27.41
N ASN A 37 -35.09 59.75 -26.40
CA ASN A 37 -34.88 58.37 -25.94
C ASN A 37 -34.20 57.40 -26.93
N ILE A 38 -33.74 57.86 -28.10
CA ILE A 38 -33.12 56.96 -29.11
C ILE A 38 -31.89 56.21 -28.57
N LYS A 39 -31.09 56.85 -27.70
CA LYS A 39 -29.93 56.23 -27.04
C LYS A 39 -30.33 55.09 -26.09
N LEU A 40 -31.42 55.28 -25.33
CA LEU A 40 -31.93 54.25 -24.43
C LEU A 40 -32.49 53.07 -25.23
N PHE A 41 -33.21 53.35 -26.32
CA PHE A 41 -33.69 52.33 -27.24
C PHE A 41 -32.52 51.54 -27.85
N GLU A 42 -31.46 52.21 -28.31
CA GLU A 42 -30.25 51.56 -28.83
C GLU A 42 -29.63 50.62 -27.79
N GLN A 43 -29.50 51.05 -26.52
CA GLN A 43 -28.97 50.21 -25.46
C GLN A 43 -29.81 48.94 -25.22
N ILE A 44 -31.13 49.07 -25.11
CA ILE A 44 -32.06 47.94 -24.94
C ILE A 44 -31.98 47.01 -26.14
N PHE A 45 -31.95 47.57 -27.35
CA PHE A 45 -31.83 46.82 -28.58
C PHE A 45 -30.53 46.01 -28.63
N MET A 46 -29.40 46.61 -28.26
CA MET A 46 -28.10 45.90 -28.19
C MET A 46 -28.11 44.75 -27.19
N GLN A 47 -28.81 44.87 -26.05
CA GLN A 47 -28.99 43.76 -25.11
C GLN A 47 -29.81 42.61 -25.73
N LYS A 48 -30.88 42.93 -26.46
CA LYS A 48 -31.70 41.93 -27.14
C LYS A 48 -30.92 41.23 -28.26
N LEU A 49 -30.10 41.98 -28.99
CA LEU A 49 -29.21 41.49 -30.02
C LEU A 49 -28.22 40.46 -29.46
N LYS A 50 -27.70 40.69 -28.25
CA LYS A 50 -26.86 39.75 -27.51
C LYS A 50 -27.56 38.44 -27.14
N SER A 51 -28.87 38.47 -26.87
CA SER A 51 -29.66 37.25 -26.62
C SER A 51 -29.83 36.43 -27.90
N TRP A 52 -30.20 37.08 -29.00
CA TRP A 52 -30.37 36.41 -30.29
C TRP A 52 -29.05 35.81 -30.80
N ARG A 53 -27.92 36.47 -30.55
CA ARG A 53 -26.59 35.93 -30.80
C ARG A 53 -26.40 34.51 -30.24
N ASN A 54 -26.84 34.27 -29.00
CA ASN A 54 -26.69 32.96 -28.37
C ASN A 54 -27.56 31.90 -29.06
N GLU A 55 -28.68 32.29 -29.68
CA GLU A 55 -29.48 31.41 -30.54
C GLU A 55 -28.70 31.01 -31.80
N ILE A 56 -27.95 31.94 -32.41
CA ILE A 56 -27.08 31.63 -33.58
C ILE A 56 -25.99 30.62 -33.21
N LEU A 57 -25.39 30.72 -32.01
CA LEU A 57 -24.37 29.78 -31.55
C LEU A 57 -24.90 28.35 -31.35
N SER A 58 -26.21 28.19 -31.24
CA SER A 58 -26.86 26.87 -31.18
C SER A 58 -27.20 26.29 -32.57
N PHE A 59 -27.04 27.08 -33.63
CA PHE A 59 -27.32 26.66 -34.99
C PHE A 59 -26.20 25.75 -35.51
N PRO A 60 -26.50 24.72 -36.34
CA PRO A 60 -25.46 23.81 -36.81
C PRO A 60 -24.42 24.54 -37.67
N GLU A 61 -23.14 24.37 -37.31
CA GLU A 61 -22.01 25.08 -37.91
C GLU A 61 -21.95 24.92 -39.44
N GLN A 62 -22.21 23.71 -39.93
CA GLN A 62 -22.23 23.37 -41.37
C GLN A 62 -23.25 24.17 -42.21
N TYR A 63 -24.21 24.84 -41.58
CA TYR A 63 -25.23 25.66 -42.26
C TYR A 63 -25.07 27.16 -41.97
N LEU A 64 -24.13 27.56 -41.11
CA LEU A 64 -23.90 28.98 -40.78
C LEU A 64 -23.45 29.76 -42.01
N GLU A 65 -22.51 29.21 -42.81
CA GLU A 65 -22.00 29.85 -44.01
C GLU A 65 -23.13 30.14 -45.01
N PHE A 66 -23.89 29.10 -45.38
CA PHE A 66 -25.08 29.25 -46.23
C PHE A 66 -26.08 30.25 -45.65
N MET A 67 -26.25 30.27 -44.32
CA MET A 67 -27.16 31.19 -43.67
C MET A 67 -26.72 32.65 -43.85
N PHE A 68 -25.45 32.93 -43.59
CA PHE A 68 -24.86 34.26 -43.73
C PHE A 68 -24.84 34.73 -45.18
N GLU A 69 -24.48 33.87 -46.15
CA GLU A 69 -24.49 34.23 -47.58
C GLU A 69 -25.88 34.68 -48.06
N ASN A 70 -26.92 33.91 -47.76
CA ASN A 70 -28.28 34.24 -48.16
C ASN A 70 -28.79 35.52 -47.47
N THR A 71 -28.40 35.75 -46.21
CA THR A 71 -28.74 37.02 -45.53
C THR A 71 -28.03 38.21 -46.14
N LEU A 72 -26.75 38.08 -46.51
CA LEU A 72 -25.95 39.12 -47.13
C LEU A 72 -26.55 39.52 -48.48
N GLN A 73 -26.93 38.52 -49.29
CA GLN A 73 -27.62 38.75 -50.56
C GLN A 73 -28.90 39.57 -50.36
N ARG A 74 -29.72 39.24 -49.36
CA ARG A 74 -30.96 39.99 -49.05
C ARG A 74 -30.69 41.41 -48.58
N ILE A 75 -29.64 41.62 -47.77
CA ILE A 75 -29.26 42.93 -47.23
C ILE A 75 -28.71 43.84 -48.33
N ASN A 76 -28.02 43.30 -49.34
CA ASN A 76 -27.52 44.09 -50.48
C ASN A 76 -28.63 44.71 -51.33
N PHE A 77 -29.86 44.20 -51.27
CA PHE A 77 -31.03 44.80 -51.93
C PHE A 77 -31.69 45.93 -51.11
N LEU A 78 -31.24 46.18 -49.87
CA LEU A 78 -31.82 47.15 -48.95
C LEU A 78 -30.88 48.36 -48.83
N GLU A 79 -31.21 49.48 -49.49
CA GLU A 79 -30.63 50.85 -49.38
C GLU A 79 -29.10 51.05 -49.25
N GLN A 80 -28.63 52.29 -49.50
CA GLN A 80 -27.21 52.65 -49.31
C GLN A 80 -26.82 52.58 -47.82
N ASN A 81 -25.75 51.83 -47.51
CA ASN A 81 -25.08 51.65 -46.21
C ASN A 81 -25.49 50.43 -45.33
N SER A 82 -26.50 49.63 -45.71
CA SER A 82 -26.91 48.44 -44.93
C SER A 82 -25.80 47.38 -44.77
N CYS A 83 -24.92 47.28 -45.76
CA CYS A 83 -23.76 46.39 -45.72
C CYS A 83 -22.74 46.78 -44.62
N LEU A 84 -22.55 48.09 -44.37
CA LEU A 84 -21.67 48.59 -43.32
C LEU A 84 -22.19 48.23 -41.92
N HIS A 85 -23.51 48.27 -41.73
CA HIS A 85 -24.17 47.89 -40.48
C HIS A 85 -24.06 46.39 -40.21
N LEU A 86 -24.18 45.57 -41.26
CA LEU A 86 -23.93 44.13 -41.17
C LEU A 86 -22.47 43.83 -40.78
N LEU A 87 -21.49 44.50 -41.40
CA LEU A 87 -20.07 44.37 -41.04
C LEU A 87 -19.83 44.76 -39.58
N LYS A 88 -20.48 45.82 -39.08
CA LYS A 88 -20.41 46.20 -37.67
C LYS A 88 -20.99 45.12 -36.76
N PHE A 89 -22.16 44.56 -37.08
CA PHE A 89 -22.75 43.46 -36.34
C PHE A 89 -21.85 42.23 -36.29
N ILE A 90 -21.29 41.84 -37.43
CA ILE A 90 -20.34 40.74 -37.56
C ILE A 90 -19.09 41.00 -36.69
N SER A 91 -18.57 42.23 -36.68
CA SER A 91 -17.41 42.58 -35.87
C SER A 91 -17.68 42.46 -34.35
N MET A 92 -18.87 42.88 -33.89
CA MET A 92 -19.31 42.70 -32.50
C MET A 92 -19.45 41.21 -32.14
N PHE A 93 -20.03 40.42 -33.06
CA PHE A 93 -20.16 38.97 -32.91
C PHE A 93 -18.81 38.28 -32.72
N PHE A 94 -17.82 38.60 -33.56
CA PHE A 94 -16.48 38.04 -33.46
C PHE A 94 -15.74 38.46 -32.18
N SER A 95 -15.92 39.71 -31.74
CA SER A 95 -15.36 40.19 -30.48
C SER A 95 -15.89 39.38 -29.29
N ASP A 96 -17.20 39.18 -29.24
CA ASP A 96 -17.86 38.38 -28.21
C ASP A 96 -17.45 36.90 -28.25
N LEU A 97 -17.36 36.31 -29.44
CA LEU A 97 -16.84 34.95 -29.63
C LEU A 97 -15.42 34.78 -29.09
N THR A 98 -14.58 35.78 -29.30
CA THR A 98 -13.19 35.80 -28.80
C THR A 98 -13.17 35.82 -27.27
N ILE A 99 -14.04 36.62 -26.63
CA ILE A 99 -14.19 36.66 -25.17
C ILE A 99 -14.64 35.30 -24.63
N ILE A 100 -15.67 34.70 -25.25
CA ILE A 100 -16.19 33.38 -24.85
C ILE A 100 -15.11 32.32 -24.97
N LYS A 101 -14.40 32.27 -26.10
CA LYS A 101 -13.28 31.34 -26.31
C LYS A 101 -12.21 31.50 -25.24
N ASN A 102 -11.80 32.74 -24.94
CA ASN A 102 -10.78 33.00 -23.93
C ASN A 102 -11.21 32.55 -22.53
N ASN A 103 -12.49 32.73 -22.17
CA ASN A 103 -13.01 32.26 -20.89
C ASN A 103 -13.05 30.73 -20.83
N LEU A 104 -13.53 30.06 -21.89
CA LEU A 104 -13.51 28.60 -21.98
C LEU A 104 -12.10 28.03 -21.86
N THR A 105 -11.11 28.64 -22.52
CA THR A 105 -9.70 28.23 -22.41
C THR A 105 -9.18 28.38 -20.98
N LYS A 106 -9.53 29.47 -20.27
CA LYS A 106 -9.15 29.68 -18.87
C LYS A 106 -9.76 28.62 -17.96
N ASP A 107 -11.04 28.31 -18.14
CA ASP A 107 -11.75 27.28 -17.36
C ASP A 107 -11.14 25.90 -17.62
N GLN A 108 -10.79 25.59 -18.87
CA GLN A 108 -10.09 24.35 -19.22
C GLN A 108 -8.71 24.25 -18.55
N ILE A 109 -7.92 25.32 -18.55
CA ILE A 109 -6.61 25.34 -17.87
C ILE A 109 -6.79 25.12 -16.37
N TYR A 110 -7.76 25.79 -15.74
CA TYR A 110 -8.06 25.64 -14.32
C TYR A 110 -8.48 24.20 -13.98
N LEU A 111 -9.36 23.59 -14.78
CA LEU A 111 -9.77 22.20 -14.59
C LEU A 111 -8.62 21.21 -14.77
N ASN A 112 -7.75 21.44 -15.75
CA ASN A 112 -6.57 20.58 -15.98
C ASN A 112 -5.59 20.65 -14.80
N GLN A 113 -5.38 21.82 -14.20
CA GLN A 113 -4.57 21.96 -12.99
C GLN A 113 -5.16 21.19 -11.81
N ILE A 114 -6.50 21.22 -11.64
CA ILE A 114 -7.18 20.43 -10.60
C ILE A 114 -6.99 18.94 -10.84
N LEU A 115 -7.14 18.48 -12.08
CA LEU A 115 -6.95 17.07 -12.44
C LEU A 115 -5.52 16.61 -12.17
N GLU A 116 -4.52 17.37 -12.60
CA GLU A 116 -3.10 17.04 -12.37
C GLU A 116 -2.78 16.95 -10.87
N ASN A 117 -3.33 17.85 -10.05
CA ASN A 117 -3.16 17.79 -8.61
C ASN A 117 -3.85 16.56 -8.00
N LYS A 118 -5.04 16.19 -8.48
CA LYS A 118 -5.72 14.97 -8.04
C LYS A 118 -4.93 13.71 -8.41
N ASP A 119 -4.36 13.65 -9.61
CA ASP A 119 -3.52 12.53 -10.04
C ASP A 119 -2.26 12.40 -9.19
N LYS A 120 -1.62 13.52 -8.83
CA LYS A 120 -0.48 13.52 -7.87
C LYS A 120 -0.88 12.97 -6.49
N ILE A 121 -2.06 13.32 -6.01
CA ILE A 121 -2.58 12.80 -4.72
C ILE A 121 -2.86 11.30 -4.83
N LEU A 122 -3.54 10.86 -5.89
CA LEU A 122 -3.86 9.45 -6.12
C LEU A 122 -2.61 8.58 -6.26
N THR A 123 -1.60 9.04 -6.99
CA THR A 123 -0.32 8.32 -7.12
C THR A 123 0.41 8.22 -5.78
N THR A 124 0.42 9.30 -4.99
CA THR A 124 0.99 9.29 -3.63
C THR A 124 0.28 8.30 -2.72
N GLN A 125 -1.05 8.31 -2.71
CA GLN A 125 -1.86 7.37 -1.91
C GLN A 125 -1.64 5.92 -2.35
N THR A 126 -1.55 5.67 -3.66
CA THR A 126 -1.29 4.33 -4.21
C THR A 126 0.06 3.78 -3.74
N ASN A 127 1.10 4.61 -3.77
CA ASN A 127 2.43 4.24 -3.27
C ASN A 127 2.43 3.95 -1.76
N GLN A 128 1.68 4.74 -0.98
CA GLN A 128 1.52 4.49 0.46
C GLN A 128 0.82 3.16 0.74
N ILE A 129 -0.27 2.86 0.02
CA ILE A 129 -0.99 1.58 0.13
C ILE A 129 -0.07 0.41 -0.23
N TYR A 130 0.70 0.53 -1.30
CA TYR A 130 1.67 -0.50 -1.69
C TYR A 130 2.70 -0.77 -0.58
N ASN A 131 3.28 0.28 0.01
CA ASN A 131 4.25 0.16 1.10
C ASN A 131 3.63 -0.44 2.39
N LEU A 132 2.38 -0.12 2.69
CA LEU A 132 1.66 -0.71 3.81
C LEU A 132 1.40 -2.20 3.58
N ASN A 133 1.03 -2.59 2.36
CA ASN A 133 0.79 -3.99 2.02
C ASN A 133 2.06 -4.83 2.12
N THR A 134 3.20 -4.34 1.63
CA THR A 134 4.49 -5.05 1.77
C THR A 134 4.90 -5.19 3.24
N THR A 135 4.67 -4.17 4.05
CA THR A 135 4.92 -4.22 5.51
C THR A 135 4.03 -5.26 6.19
N LEU A 136 2.76 -5.34 5.79
CA LEU A 136 1.79 -6.30 6.34
C LEU A 136 2.16 -7.74 5.95
N GLU A 137 2.57 -7.96 4.71
CA GLU A 137 3.04 -9.27 4.23
C GLU A 137 4.26 -9.75 5.02
N ASN A 138 5.26 -8.88 5.22
CA ASN A 138 6.44 -9.19 6.02
C ASN A 138 6.08 -9.55 7.48
N LYS A 139 5.13 -8.81 8.09
CA LYS A 139 4.66 -9.11 9.44
C LYS A 139 3.93 -10.46 9.50
N ASN A 140 3.12 -10.79 8.50
CA ASN A 140 2.43 -12.08 8.42
C ASN A 140 3.43 -13.24 8.30
N GLN A 141 4.46 -13.10 7.47
CA GLN A 141 5.52 -14.10 7.37
C GLN A 141 6.26 -14.28 8.70
N LEU A 142 6.57 -13.19 9.42
CA LEU A 142 7.17 -13.25 10.75
C LEU A 142 6.26 -13.95 11.77
N LEU A 143 4.95 -13.68 11.73
CA LEU A 143 3.98 -14.35 12.60
C LEU A 143 3.90 -15.84 12.33
N ILE A 144 3.87 -16.26 11.07
CA ILE A 144 3.90 -17.68 10.69
C ILE A 144 5.18 -18.35 11.20
N ALA A 145 6.34 -17.70 11.02
CA ALA A 145 7.61 -18.23 11.53
C ALA A 145 7.60 -18.38 13.06
N LYS A 146 7.08 -17.38 13.79
CA LYS A 146 6.91 -17.45 15.26
C LYS A 146 5.94 -18.55 15.67
N GLN A 147 4.83 -18.72 14.96
CA GLN A 147 3.85 -19.77 15.26
C GLN A 147 4.46 -21.15 15.04
N ASN A 148 5.22 -21.35 13.96
CA ASN A 148 5.94 -22.60 13.70
C ASN A 148 6.96 -22.88 14.79
N LEU A 149 7.68 -21.86 15.26
CA LEU A 149 8.61 -21.97 16.38
C LEU A 149 7.92 -22.42 17.68
N ILE A 150 6.79 -21.79 18.02
CA ILE A 150 5.99 -22.13 19.21
C ILE A 150 5.44 -23.55 19.10
N ASN A 151 4.88 -23.92 17.95
CA ASN A 151 4.35 -25.26 17.71
C ASN A 151 5.45 -26.32 17.85
N PHE A 152 6.65 -26.06 17.31
CA PHE A 152 7.80 -26.94 17.47
C PHE A 152 8.19 -27.09 18.95
N GLN A 153 8.27 -25.98 19.69
CA GLN A 153 8.61 -26.00 21.12
C GLN A 153 7.55 -26.70 21.97
N ASN A 154 6.26 -26.55 21.66
CA ASN A 154 5.17 -27.23 22.36
C ASN A 154 5.21 -28.75 22.14
N ASN A 155 5.54 -29.19 20.93
CA ASN A 155 5.59 -30.62 20.60
C ASN A 155 6.85 -31.31 21.13
N TYR A 156 8.00 -30.63 21.09
CA TYR A 156 9.30 -31.28 21.29
C TYR A 156 10.16 -30.69 22.43
N GLY A 157 9.72 -29.60 23.06
CA GLY A 157 10.46 -28.87 24.08
C GLY A 157 11.66 -28.09 23.52
N LYS A 158 12.63 -27.79 24.40
CA LYS A 158 13.86 -27.03 24.08
C LYS A 158 15.08 -27.96 24.05
N ALA A 159 16.04 -27.73 23.15
CA ALA A 159 17.30 -28.48 23.12
C ALA A 159 18.05 -28.36 24.44
N LYS A 160 18.03 -27.17 25.06
CA LYS A 160 18.60 -26.96 26.40
C LYS A 160 18.09 -27.99 27.41
N THR A 161 16.78 -28.19 27.49
CA THR A 161 16.19 -29.16 28.43
C THR A 161 16.57 -30.61 28.09
N ARG A 162 16.73 -30.94 26.81
CA ARG A 162 17.21 -32.27 26.38
C ARG A 162 18.64 -32.54 26.83
N ILE A 163 19.54 -31.56 26.69
CA ILE A 163 20.93 -31.69 27.13
C ILE A 163 21.01 -31.79 28.66
N GLN A 164 20.20 -31.01 29.38
CA GLN A 164 20.12 -31.10 30.84
C GLN A 164 19.57 -32.46 31.32
N ASN A 165 18.77 -33.13 30.50
CA ASN A 165 18.31 -34.49 30.74
C ASN A 165 19.37 -35.57 30.46
N HIS A 166 20.54 -35.24 29.89
CA HIS A 166 21.62 -36.20 29.73
C HIS A 166 22.16 -36.66 31.09
N LEU A 167 22.57 -37.93 31.16
CA LEU A 167 23.13 -38.51 32.38
C LEU A 167 24.32 -37.70 32.91
N SER A 168 25.22 -37.22 32.03
CA SER A 168 26.35 -36.39 32.40
C SER A 168 25.92 -35.13 33.15
N TYR A 169 24.90 -34.42 32.65
CA TYR A 169 24.42 -33.21 33.32
C TYR A 169 23.78 -33.53 34.68
N LYS A 170 22.89 -34.53 34.74
CA LYS A 170 22.23 -34.97 35.98
C LYS A 170 23.26 -35.37 37.07
N LEU A 171 24.29 -36.12 36.68
CA LEU A 171 25.36 -36.53 37.60
C LEU A 171 26.25 -35.36 38.01
N GLY A 172 26.67 -34.52 37.08
CA GLY A 172 27.46 -33.33 37.39
C GLY A 172 26.74 -32.38 38.34
N GLN A 173 25.44 -32.18 38.14
CA GLN A 173 24.60 -31.38 39.02
C GLN A 173 24.53 -32.01 40.42
N ALA A 174 24.29 -33.33 40.52
CA ALA A 174 24.27 -34.03 41.79
C ALA A 174 25.62 -33.94 42.53
N LEU A 175 26.74 -34.06 41.83
CA LEU A 175 28.08 -33.91 42.40
C LEU A 175 28.30 -32.50 42.97
N ILE A 176 27.89 -31.45 42.25
CA ILE A 176 28.05 -30.06 42.70
C ILE A 176 27.18 -29.77 43.92
N ILE A 177 25.91 -30.19 43.90
CA ILE A 177 24.96 -29.88 44.98
C ILE A 177 25.35 -30.62 46.26
N ASN A 178 25.63 -31.92 46.17
CA ASN A 178 25.84 -32.77 47.34
C ASN A 178 27.26 -32.71 47.92
N SER A 179 28.24 -32.18 47.17
CA SER A 179 29.62 -32.02 47.67
C SER A 179 29.78 -30.88 48.69
N LYS A 180 28.73 -30.08 48.93
CA LYS A 180 28.76 -28.93 49.86
C LYS A 180 28.43 -29.30 51.31
N SER A 181 27.96 -30.52 51.58
CA SER A 181 27.55 -30.98 52.91
C SER A 181 28.13 -32.34 53.22
N VAL A 182 28.52 -32.58 54.48
CA VAL A 182 29.06 -33.87 54.94
C VAL A 182 28.03 -34.99 54.75
N LEU A 183 26.77 -34.76 55.12
CA LEU A 183 25.68 -35.72 54.92
C LEU A 183 25.37 -35.94 53.43
N GLY A 184 25.47 -34.88 52.62
CA GLY A 184 25.32 -34.97 51.16
C GLY A 184 26.42 -35.82 50.52
N TYR A 185 27.67 -35.66 50.96
CA TYR A 185 28.80 -36.45 50.49
C TYR A 185 28.70 -37.93 50.88
N LEU A 186 28.28 -38.23 52.12
CA LEU A 186 28.05 -39.61 52.57
C LEU A 186 26.92 -40.30 51.81
N SER A 187 25.86 -39.55 51.47
CA SER A 187 24.70 -40.06 50.72
C SER A 187 24.93 -40.14 49.21
N LEU A 188 26.01 -39.53 48.72
CA LEU A 188 26.30 -39.35 47.29
C LEU A 188 26.34 -40.65 46.48
N PRO A 189 26.91 -41.78 46.96
CA PRO A 189 26.88 -43.04 46.21
C PRO A 189 25.46 -43.53 45.94
N PHE A 190 24.55 -43.40 46.93
CA PHE A 190 23.15 -43.78 46.79
C PHE A 190 22.39 -42.86 45.84
N ILE A 191 22.66 -41.55 45.89
CA ILE A 191 22.07 -40.55 44.98
C ILE A 191 22.51 -40.81 43.53
N ILE A 192 23.79 -41.10 43.31
CA ILE A 192 24.33 -41.41 41.98
C ILE A 192 23.66 -42.67 41.43
N LEU A 193 23.54 -43.71 42.25
CA LEU A 193 22.88 -44.96 41.87
C LEU A 193 21.41 -44.72 41.49
N SER A 194 20.67 -43.94 42.28
CA SER A 194 19.26 -43.64 42.02
C SER A 194 19.07 -42.85 40.71
N ILE A 195 19.94 -41.88 40.42
CA ILE A 195 19.93 -41.12 39.16
C ILE A 195 20.18 -42.05 37.96
N VAL A 196 21.17 -42.95 38.05
CA VAL A 196 21.49 -43.88 36.95
C VAL A 196 20.34 -44.85 36.70
N ILE A 197 19.72 -45.40 37.75
CA ILE A 197 18.57 -46.31 37.62
C ILE A 197 17.39 -45.58 36.98
N SER A 198 17.03 -44.40 37.51
CA SER A 198 15.92 -43.59 37.02
C SER A 198 16.12 -43.21 35.55
N HIS A 199 17.33 -42.77 35.18
CA HIS A 199 17.65 -42.43 33.80
C HIS A 199 17.55 -43.63 32.84
N LYS A 200 17.98 -44.83 33.27
CA LYS A 200 17.80 -46.05 32.47
C LYS A 200 16.33 -46.40 32.29
N GLN A 201 15.50 -46.21 33.32
CA GLN A 201 14.05 -46.42 33.24
C GLN A 201 13.39 -45.41 32.29
N GLU A 202 13.73 -44.13 32.39
CA GLU A 202 13.27 -43.07 31.47
C GLU A 202 13.59 -43.42 30.00
N GLN A 203 14.83 -43.85 29.71
CA GLN A 203 15.22 -44.25 28.35
C GLN A 203 14.44 -45.47 27.85
N LYS A 204 14.16 -46.47 28.69
CA LYS A 204 13.34 -47.63 28.32
C LYS A 204 11.90 -47.22 28.04
N ALA A 205 11.31 -46.40 28.91
CA ALA A 205 9.95 -45.89 28.75
C ALA A 205 9.81 -45.06 27.45
N TYR A 206 10.79 -44.21 27.15
CA TYR A 206 10.84 -43.46 25.90
C TYR A 206 10.89 -44.40 24.68
N LYS A 207 11.82 -45.37 24.65
CA LYS A 207 11.91 -46.35 23.56
C LYS A 207 10.60 -47.11 23.36
N PHE A 208 9.91 -47.46 24.44
CA PHE A 208 8.60 -48.13 24.37
C PHE A 208 7.52 -47.21 23.78
N LYS A 209 7.45 -45.94 24.21
CA LYS A 209 6.51 -44.95 23.66
C LYS A 209 6.71 -44.74 22.16
N VAL A 210 7.95 -44.59 21.71
CA VAL A 210 8.29 -44.42 20.28
C VAL A 210 7.99 -45.68 19.46
N LYS A 211 8.22 -46.87 20.01
CA LYS A 211 7.81 -48.13 19.35
C LYS A 211 6.30 -48.22 19.16
N LYS A 212 5.52 -47.76 20.13
CA LYS A 212 4.06 -47.76 20.07
C LYS A 212 3.51 -46.69 19.11
N ASN A 213 4.16 -45.53 19.06
CA ASN A 213 3.80 -44.44 18.15
C ASN A 213 5.08 -43.75 17.64
N PRO A 214 5.50 -44.04 16.39
CA PRO A 214 6.70 -43.45 15.79
C PRO A 214 6.69 -41.92 15.75
N ASN A 215 5.51 -41.29 15.69
CA ASN A 215 5.37 -39.82 15.66
C ASN A 215 5.80 -39.14 16.97
N LEU A 216 5.98 -39.89 18.05
CA LEU A 216 6.51 -39.38 19.33
C LEU A 216 8.04 -39.34 19.38
N ALA A 217 8.71 -39.78 18.31
CA ALA A 217 10.16 -39.70 18.22
C ALA A 217 10.60 -38.23 18.27
N LEU A 218 11.50 -37.93 19.21
CA LEU A 218 12.12 -36.61 19.28
C LEU A 218 13.02 -36.42 18.05
N PRO A 219 12.98 -35.25 17.40
CA PRO A 219 13.83 -34.98 16.23
C PRO A 219 15.31 -34.90 16.63
N PRO A 220 16.25 -34.88 15.66
CA PRO A 220 17.67 -34.69 15.95
C PRO A 220 17.93 -33.41 16.77
N LEU A 221 19.01 -33.34 17.53
CA LEU A 221 19.25 -32.20 18.43
C LEU A 221 19.56 -30.93 17.62
N GLU A 222 20.16 -31.10 16.46
CA GLU A 222 20.57 -30.05 15.51
C GLU A 222 19.37 -29.33 14.87
N THR A 223 18.20 -29.97 14.83
CA THR A 223 16.98 -29.37 14.25
C THR A 223 16.26 -28.45 15.23
N TYR A 224 16.73 -28.37 16.48
CA TYR A 224 16.10 -27.50 17.47
C TYR A 224 16.50 -26.05 17.24
N PRO A 225 15.56 -25.10 17.33
CA PRO A 225 15.85 -23.69 17.17
C PRO A 225 16.90 -23.14 18.14
N ASP A 226 16.93 -23.66 19.38
CA ASP A 226 17.87 -23.26 20.43
C ASP A 226 19.15 -24.11 20.45
N TYR A 227 19.44 -24.89 19.40
CA TYR A 227 20.57 -25.83 19.38
C TYR A 227 21.91 -25.16 19.70
N ASN A 228 22.21 -24.02 19.06
CA ASN A 228 23.48 -23.31 19.26
C ASN A 228 23.64 -22.79 20.69
N GLU A 229 22.55 -22.36 21.33
CA GLU A 229 22.55 -21.97 22.74
C GLU A 229 22.72 -23.20 23.64
N ALA A 230 22.05 -24.29 23.30
CA ALA A 230 22.11 -25.54 24.02
C ALA A 230 23.51 -26.18 23.95
N LEU A 231 24.28 -25.98 22.87
CA LEU A 231 25.67 -26.44 22.80
C LEU A 231 26.53 -25.90 23.95
N LYS A 232 26.29 -24.66 24.40
CA LYS A 232 26.99 -24.08 25.56
C LYS A 232 26.70 -24.85 26.85
N GLU A 233 25.56 -25.50 26.98
CA GLU A 233 25.25 -26.37 28.13
C GLU A 233 26.12 -27.64 28.13
N LYS A 234 26.57 -28.14 26.98
CA LYS A 234 27.56 -29.24 26.94
C LYS A 234 28.95 -28.77 27.36
N GLU A 235 29.25 -27.50 27.14
CA GLU A 235 30.53 -26.90 27.50
C GLU A 235 30.61 -26.45 28.95
N CYS A 236 29.46 -26.33 29.63
CA CYS A 236 29.41 -25.89 31.01
C CYS A 236 30.11 -26.88 31.96
N PHE A 237 30.62 -26.35 33.08
CA PHE A 237 31.33 -27.15 34.08
C PHE A 237 30.49 -28.30 34.63
N THR A 238 29.19 -28.07 34.86
CA THR A 238 28.27 -29.12 35.33
C THR A 238 28.29 -30.32 34.40
N TYR A 239 28.13 -30.10 33.10
CA TYR A 239 28.09 -31.17 32.11
C TYR A 239 29.45 -31.89 32.02
N LYS A 240 30.54 -31.13 31.86
CA LYS A 240 31.91 -31.66 31.78
C LYS A 240 32.28 -32.46 33.04
N LEU A 241 31.90 -31.99 34.22
CA LEU A 241 32.15 -32.67 35.49
C LEU A 241 31.50 -34.06 35.51
N GLY A 242 30.22 -34.16 35.16
CA GLY A 242 29.54 -35.45 35.15
C GLY A 242 30.02 -36.37 34.04
N GLU A 243 30.44 -35.82 32.89
CA GLU A 243 31.07 -36.60 31.82
C GLU A 243 32.39 -37.22 32.27
N GLU A 244 33.25 -36.43 32.92
CA GLU A 244 34.52 -36.92 33.49
C GLU A 244 34.28 -37.89 34.64
N PHE A 245 33.24 -37.69 35.45
CA PHE A 245 32.83 -38.65 36.46
C PHE A 245 32.45 -40.01 35.84
N ILE A 246 31.63 -40.02 34.78
CA ILE A 246 31.29 -41.25 34.06
C ILE A 246 32.54 -41.95 33.51
N LYS A 247 33.48 -41.19 32.91
CA LYS A 247 34.75 -41.73 32.40
C LYS A 247 35.59 -42.35 33.53
N ALA A 248 35.67 -41.67 34.67
CA ALA A 248 36.38 -42.15 35.84
C ALA A 248 35.78 -43.43 36.41
N SER A 249 34.45 -43.51 36.50
CA SER A 249 33.74 -44.70 36.99
C SER A 249 33.94 -45.91 36.07
N LYS A 250 34.05 -45.73 34.75
CA LYS A 250 34.37 -46.84 33.83
C LYS A 250 35.81 -47.35 34.01
N ASN A 251 36.74 -46.46 34.33
CA ASN A 251 38.17 -46.77 34.49
C ASN A 251 38.59 -46.77 35.97
N TRP A 252 37.68 -47.16 36.87
CA TRP A 252 37.89 -47.03 38.32
C TRP A 252 39.11 -47.84 38.80
N TYR A 253 39.32 -49.04 38.24
CA TYR A 253 40.44 -49.94 38.52
C TYR A 253 41.79 -49.45 37.97
N GLY A 254 41.77 -48.48 37.03
CA GLY A 254 42.97 -47.87 36.44
C GLY A 254 43.29 -46.48 37.00
N GLY A 255 42.87 -46.17 38.24
CA GLY A 255 43.08 -44.86 38.84
C GLY A 255 42.20 -43.74 38.27
N GLY A 256 41.06 -44.08 37.63
CA GLY A 256 40.15 -43.12 37.00
C GLY A 256 39.73 -41.96 37.90
N TYR A 257 39.50 -42.22 39.19
CA TYR A 257 39.15 -41.17 40.17
C TYR A 257 40.31 -40.24 40.54
N ILE A 258 41.57 -40.71 40.48
CA ILE A 258 42.75 -39.86 40.68
C ILE A 258 42.83 -38.86 39.51
N LYS A 259 42.66 -39.37 38.28
CA LYS A 259 42.63 -38.54 37.06
C LYS A 259 41.46 -37.55 37.07
N LEU A 260 40.29 -37.97 37.58
CA LEU A 260 39.14 -37.09 37.77
C LEU A 260 39.48 -35.88 38.65
N ARG A 261 40.12 -36.10 39.81
CA ARG A 261 40.48 -35.01 40.74
C ARG A 261 41.39 -33.97 40.06
N LEU A 262 42.36 -34.41 39.26
CA LEU A 262 43.23 -33.50 38.49
C LEU A 262 42.43 -32.71 37.45
N LYS A 263 41.51 -33.38 36.75
CA LYS A 263 40.71 -32.76 35.69
C LYS A 263 39.67 -31.78 36.23
N ILE A 264 39.08 -32.06 37.41
CA ILE A 264 38.21 -31.10 38.12
C ILE A 264 38.97 -29.83 38.47
N LYS A 265 40.23 -29.92 38.94
CA LYS A 265 41.05 -28.74 39.22
C LYS A 265 41.30 -27.91 37.96
N LYS A 266 41.53 -28.56 36.81
CA LYS A 266 41.69 -27.88 35.51
C LYS A 266 40.39 -27.22 35.06
N LEU A 267 39.27 -27.95 35.10
CA LEU A 267 37.95 -27.44 34.73
C LEU A 267 37.51 -26.23 35.57
N LYS A 268 37.89 -26.18 36.86
CA LYS A 268 37.64 -25.01 37.72
C LYS A 268 38.49 -23.77 37.39
N ARG A 269 39.61 -23.94 36.67
CA ARG A 269 40.49 -22.83 36.25
C ARG A 269 40.12 -22.27 34.87
N GLU A 270 39.36 -23.04 34.09
CA GLU A 270 38.89 -22.69 32.74
C GLU A 270 37.51 -21.99 32.74
N GLN A 271 36.90 -21.86 33.92
CA GLN A 271 35.69 -21.05 34.15
C GLN A 271 36.08 -19.66 34.64
#